data_AF-A0A812JQP8-F1
#
_entry.id   AF-A0A812JQP8-F1
#
_cell.length_a   1.000
_cell.length_b   1.000
_cell.length_c   1.000
_cell.angle_alpha   90.00
_cell.angle_beta   90.00
_cell.angle_gamma   90.00
#
_symmetry.space_group_name_H-M   'P 1'
#
loop_
_entity.id
_entity.type
_entity.pdbx_description
1 polymer ?
#
loop_
_entity_poly.entity_id
_entity_poly.type
_entity_poly.pdbx_seq_one_letter_code
_entity_poly.pdbx_strand_id
1 'polypeptide(L)'
;MEAACRNATEEPTEANLVRLLDLWSADWKHRGRTRAVGPGAYERYATLGLFGHGGVVGVSNATGLRAACAAVNSFLKSRFPNGTWTSIAVLFNPRMGLHRDIQNMPGHSNHALALGECTGGRVWIEDDEGDSTAWLADKKGERELRGRWLDMHDKPGSMWALAAYVPQAYARATEQHREALREAGFPLPAS
;
A
#
# COMPACT_ATOMS: atom_id res chain seq x y z
N MET A 1 -10.30 -0.71 -19.45
CA MET A 1 -10.21 -0.04 -18.13
C MET A 1 -11.57 0.15 -17.49
N GLU A 2 -12.50 0.87 -18.12
CA GLU A 2 -13.81 1.21 -17.53
C GLU A 2 -14.61 0.03 -16.99
N ALA A 3 -14.74 -1.05 -17.78
CA ALA A 3 -15.45 -2.26 -17.34
C ALA A 3 -14.79 -2.91 -16.11
N ALA A 4 -13.46 -2.90 -16.03
CA ALA A 4 -12.75 -3.44 -14.87
C ALA A 4 -12.98 -2.60 -13.62
N CYS A 5 -13.01 -1.25 -13.76
CA CYS A 5 -13.36 -0.36 -12.66
C CYS A 5 -14.79 -0.64 -12.17
N ARG A 6 -15.78 -0.70 -13.08
CA ARG A 6 -17.18 -0.97 -12.71
C ARG A 6 -17.32 -2.30 -11.98
N ASN A 7 -16.78 -3.38 -12.54
CA ASN A 7 -16.86 -4.70 -11.92
C ASN A 7 -16.23 -4.72 -10.52
N ALA A 8 -15.06 -4.09 -10.33
CA ALA A 8 -14.42 -4.02 -9.02
C ALA A 8 -15.15 -3.12 -8.02
N THR A 9 -15.95 -2.17 -8.49
CA THR A 9 -16.80 -1.32 -7.64
C THR A 9 -18.10 -2.00 -7.26
N GLU A 10 -18.83 -2.57 -8.22
CA GLU A 10 -20.14 -3.20 -8.03
C GLU A 10 -20.02 -4.58 -7.34
N GLU A 11 -18.95 -5.31 -7.66
CA GLU A 11 -18.63 -6.62 -7.10
C GLU A 11 -17.17 -6.63 -6.60
N PRO A 12 -16.89 -6.15 -5.37
CA PRO A 12 -15.54 -6.00 -4.82
C PRO A 12 -14.94 -7.35 -4.39
N THR A 13 -14.80 -8.26 -5.34
CA THR A 13 -14.13 -9.56 -5.17
C THR A 13 -12.62 -9.41 -5.41
N GLU A 14 -11.82 -10.31 -4.83
CA GLU A 14 -10.37 -10.33 -5.05
C GLU A 14 -10.04 -10.50 -6.54
N ALA A 15 -10.78 -11.37 -7.25
CA ALA A 15 -10.59 -11.60 -8.67
C ALA A 15 -10.83 -10.35 -9.52
N ASN A 16 -11.90 -9.59 -9.23
CA ASN A 16 -12.18 -8.35 -9.95
C ASN A 16 -11.12 -7.28 -9.66
N LEU A 17 -10.65 -7.19 -8.41
CA LEU A 17 -9.60 -6.24 -8.04
C LEU A 17 -8.26 -6.60 -8.69
N VAL A 18 -7.85 -7.88 -8.69
CA VAL A 18 -6.63 -8.34 -9.37
C VAL A 18 -6.70 -8.00 -10.85
N ARG A 19 -7.82 -8.28 -11.53
CA ARG A 19 -8.01 -7.95 -12.95
C ARG A 19 -7.89 -6.44 -13.22
N LEU A 20 -8.43 -5.60 -12.33
CA LEU A 20 -8.26 -4.15 -12.43
C LEU A 20 -6.79 -3.75 -12.31
N LEU A 21 -6.07 -4.28 -11.32
CA LEU A 21 -4.65 -3.97 -11.09
C LEU A 21 -3.75 -4.45 -12.24
N ASP A 22 -4.01 -5.62 -12.81
CA ASP A 22 -3.28 -6.15 -13.96
C ASP A 22 -3.40 -5.23 -15.18
N LEU A 23 -4.63 -4.80 -15.50
CA LEU A 23 -4.88 -3.87 -16.60
C LEU A 23 -4.29 -2.49 -16.33
N TRP A 24 -4.45 -1.98 -15.12
CA TRP A 24 -4.02 -0.63 -14.77
C TRP A 24 -2.49 -0.50 -14.73
N SER A 25 -1.82 -1.53 -14.25
CA SER A 25 -0.37 -1.52 -14.12
C SER A 25 0.39 -1.65 -15.42
N ALA A 26 -0.27 -2.04 -16.52
CA ALA A 26 0.33 -2.07 -17.85
C ALA A 26 0.83 -0.68 -18.30
N ASP A 27 0.17 0.40 -17.83
CA ASP A 27 0.52 1.78 -18.15
C ASP A 27 1.50 2.41 -17.15
N TRP A 28 1.86 1.69 -16.07
CA TRP A 28 2.73 2.23 -15.04
C TRP A 28 4.18 2.25 -15.53
N LYS A 29 4.70 3.45 -15.80
CA LYS A 29 6.12 3.63 -16.12
C LYS A 29 6.95 3.17 -14.92
N HIS A 30 7.91 2.26 -15.15
CA HIS A 30 8.80 1.64 -14.14
C HIS A 30 9.70 2.64 -13.38
N ARG A 31 9.12 3.49 -12.53
CA ARG A 31 9.86 4.40 -11.64
C ARG A 31 9.32 4.26 -10.23
N GLY A 32 9.41 3.06 -9.68
CA GLY A 32 9.13 2.86 -8.26
C GLY A 32 10.24 3.41 -7.36
N ARG A 33 10.06 3.28 -6.04
CA ARG A 33 11.02 3.70 -5.00
C ARG A 33 12.27 2.81 -4.88
N THR A 34 13.04 2.59 -5.96
CA THR A 34 14.28 1.76 -5.91
C THR A 34 15.29 2.22 -4.86
N ARG A 35 15.34 3.51 -4.54
CA ARG A 35 16.20 4.04 -3.46
C ARG A 35 15.73 3.69 -2.04
N ALA A 36 14.43 3.45 -1.83
CA ALA A 36 13.88 3.21 -0.49
C ALA A 36 13.78 1.73 -0.15
N VAL A 37 13.53 0.87 -1.15
CA VAL A 37 13.31 -0.57 -0.94
C VAL A 37 14.35 -1.46 -1.63
N GLY A 38 15.29 -0.87 -2.39
CA GLY A 38 16.32 -1.58 -3.14
C GLY A 38 15.93 -1.92 -4.59
N PRO A 39 16.92 -2.17 -5.46
CA PRO A 39 16.67 -2.66 -6.82
C PRO A 39 16.06 -4.07 -6.79
N GLY A 40 15.11 -4.34 -7.69
CA GLY A 40 14.46 -5.66 -7.81
C GLY A 40 13.45 -6.00 -6.70
N ALA A 41 13.13 -5.04 -5.83
CA ALA A 41 12.23 -5.25 -4.70
C ALA A 41 10.74 -5.43 -5.08
N TYR A 42 10.38 -5.23 -6.34
CA TYR A 42 9.06 -5.51 -6.93
C TYR A 42 9.19 -5.47 -8.45
N GLU A 43 8.21 -6.03 -9.15
CA GLU A 43 8.12 -5.98 -10.61
C GLU A 43 7.36 -4.74 -11.09
N ARG A 44 6.30 -4.35 -10.37
CA ARG A 44 5.49 -3.14 -10.63
C ARG A 44 5.18 -2.42 -9.32
N TYR A 45 5.08 -1.10 -9.39
CA TYR A 45 4.81 -0.24 -8.23
C TYR A 45 4.05 1.01 -8.63
N ALA A 46 3.04 1.36 -7.84
CA ALA A 46 2.46 2.69 -7.81
C ALA A 46 2.19 3.14 -6.37
N THR A 47 2.25 4.45 -6.15
CA THR A 47 1.64 5.08 -4.98
C THR A 47 0.34 5.71 -5.43
N LEU A 48 -0.77 5.39 -4.76
CA LEU A 48 -2.03 6.10 -4.86
C LEU A 48 -2.13 7.06 -3.67
N GLY A 49 -2.74 8.21 -3.88
CA GLY A 49 -3.07 9.19 -2.86
C GLY A 49 -1.95 10.17 -2.62
N LEU A 50 -1.82 10.61 -1.37
CA LEU A 50 -0.85 11.63 -0.98
C LEU A 50 0.58 11.09 -1.09
N PHE A 51 1.52 11.95 -1.43
CA PHE A 51 2.94 11.69 -1.28
C PHE A 51 3.65 12.91 -0.69
N GLY A 52 4.82 12.66 -0.09
CA GLY A 52 5.77 13.69 0.30
C GLY A 52 7.16 13.36 -0.21
N HIS A 53 7.83 14.31 -0.85
CA HIS A 53 9.22 14.18 -1.28
C HIS A 53 9.93 15.52 -1.31
N GLY A 54 11.10 15.64 -0.70
CA GLY A 54 11.93 16.87 -0.77
C GLY A 54 11.22 18.14 -0.28
N GLY A 55 10.33 18.03 0.71
CA GLY A 55 9.52 19.15 1.22
C GLY A 55 8.22 19.41 0.46
N VAL A 56 8.06 18.83 -0.73
CA VAL A 56 6.82 18.92 -1.53
C VAL A 56 5.81 17.89 -1.03
N VAL A 57 4.55 18.30 -0.95
CA VAL A 57 3.38 17.43 -0.71
C VAL A 57 2.48 17.52 -1.93
N GLY A 58 1.95 16.38 -2.38
CA GLY A 58 1.06 16.33 -3.54
C GLY A 58 0.24 15.06 -3.58
N VAL A 59 -0.66 14.96 -4.56
CA VAL A 59 -1.41 13.73 -4.89
C VAL A 59 -0.76 13.09 -6.11
N SER A 60 -0.56 11.78 -6.07
CA SER A 60 0.14 11.08 -7.15
C SER A 60 -0.63 11.11 -8.46
N ASN A 61 0.11 11.10 -9.58
CA ASN A 61 -0.51 11.04 -10.92
C ASN A 61 -1.36 9.76 -11.12
N ALA A 62 -0.98 8.65 -10.46
CA ALA A 62 -1.75 7.42 -10.54
C ALA A 62 -3.18 7.64 -10.01
N THR A 63 -3.37 8.43 -8.96
CA THR A 63 -4.70 8.79 -8.44
C THR A 63 -5.59 9.53 -9.44
N GLY A 64 -5.02 10.07 -10.52
CA GLY A 64 -5.77 10.68 -11.62
C GLY A 64 -6.78 9.74 -12.28
N LEU A 65 -6.56 8.41 -12.25
CA LEU A 65 -7.57 7.43 -12.66
C LEU A 65 -8.57 7.19 -11.52
N ARG A 66 -9.41 8.20 -11.25
CA ARG A 66 -10.29 8.27 -10.07
C ARG A 66 -11.18 7.03 -9.88
N ALA A 67 -11.76 6.50 -10.95
CA ALA A 67 -12.62 5.32 -10.87
C ALA A 67 -11.87 4.07 -10.39
N ALA A 68 -10.63 3.85 -10.87
CA ALA A 68 -9.82 2.73 -10.40
C ALA A 68 -9.38 2.93 -8.95
N CYS A 69 -9.00 4.16 -8.58
CA CYS A 69 -8.63 4.50 -7.21
C CYS A 69 -9.81 4.32 -6.23
N ALA A 70 -11.01 4.72 -6.63
CA ALA A 70 -12.23 4.55 -5.85
C ALA A 70 -12.59 3.07 -5.66
N ALA A 71 -12.41 2.23 -6.70
CA ALA A 71 -12.61 0.79 -6.59
C ALA A 71 -11.64 0.15 -5.58
N VAL A 72 -10.35 0.48 -5.65
CA VAL A 72 -9.34 0.02 -4.67
C VAL A 72 -9.71 0.47 -3.25
N ASN A 73 -10.06 1.73 -3.06
CA ASN A 73 -10.48 2.25 -1.76
C ASN A 73 -11.75 1.55 -1.23
N SER A 74 -12.74 1.31 -2.09
CA SER A 74 -13.98 0.60 -1.73
C SER A 74 -13.69 -0.80 -1.21
N PHE A 75 -12.86 -1.55 -1.95
CA PHE A 75 -12.41 -2.87 -1.54
C PHE A 75 -11.65 -2.85 -0.21
N LEU A 76 -10.71 -1.93 -0.03
CA LEU A 76 -9.98 -1.82 1.24
C LEU A 76 -10.91 -1.44 2.41
N LYS A 77 -11.89 -0.57 2.20
CA LYS A 77 -12.89 -0.23 3.24
C LYS A 77 -13.76 -1.43 3.60
N SER A 78 -14.06 -2.34 2.68
CA SER A 78 -14.81 -3.56 3.01
C SER A 78 -14.00 -4.53 3.88
N ARG A 79 -12.66 -4.49 3.80
CA ARG A 79 -11.75 -5.29 4.65
C ARG A 79 -11.37 -4.58 5.95
N PHE A 80 -11.32 -3.25 5.93
CA PHE A 80 -10.93 -2.40 7.05
C PHE A 80 -11.98 -1.29 7.26
N PRO A 81 -13.19 -1.62 7.76
CA PRO A 81 -14.33 -0.69 7.79
C PRO A 81 -14.10 0.56 8.64
N ASN A 82 -13.26 0.46 9.66
CA ASN A 82 -12.88 1.59 10.53
C ASN A 82 -11.49 2.15 10.21
N GLY A 83 -10.84 1.65 9.16
CA GLY A 83 -9.50 2.06 8.78
C GLY A 83 -9.50 3.45 8.15
N THR A 84 -8.41 4.19 8.38
CA THR A 84 -8.19 5.50 7.76
C THR A 84 -6.83 5.52 7.08
N TRP A 85 -6.78 6.11 5.90
CA TRP A 85 -5.53 6.23 5.13
C TRP A 85 -5.65 7.34 4.09
N THR A 86 -4.51 7.86 3.69
CA THR A 86 -4.41 8.90 2.65
C THR A 86 -3.49 8.49 1.52
N SER A 87 -2.84 7.34 1.64
CA SER A 87 -1.97 6.76 0.63
C SER A 87 -2.13 5.25 0.59
N ILE A 88 -1.92 4.67 -0.59
CA ILE A 88 -1.84 3.21 -0.81
C ILE A 88 -0.61 2.93 -1.67
N ALA A 89 0.32 2.12 -1.17
CA ALA A 89 1.35 1.52 -2.00
C ALA A 89 0.78 0.25 -2.62
N VAL A 90 0.87 0.13 -3.95
CA VAL A 90 0.39 -1.03 -4.70
C VAL A 90 1.58 -1.65 -5.42
N LEU A 91 1.89 -2.90 -5.08
CA LEU A 91 3.10 -3.60 -5.52
C LEU A 91 2.75 -4.93 -6.17
N PHE A 92 3.46 -5.27 -7.25
CA PHE A 92 3.39 -6.58 -7.87
C PHE A 92 4.65 -7.38 -7.57
N ASN A 93 4.47 -8.61 -7.07
CA ASN A 93 5.50 -9.55 -6.65
C ASN A 93 6.61 -8.89 -5.79
N PRO A 94 6.26 -8.25 -4.66
CA PRO A 94 7.25 -7.60 -3.82
C PRO A 94 8.24 -8.61 -3.21
N ARG A 95 9.52 -8.23 -3.20
CA ARG A 95 10.66 -8.94 -2.60
C ARG A 95 11.45 -7.95 -1.74
N MET A 96 10.77 -7.40 -0.74
CA MET A 96 11.35 -6.38 0.12
C MET A 96 12.03 -7.03 1.33
N GLY A 97 13.24 -6.58 1.65
CA GLY A 97 13.88 -6.91 2.92
C GLY A 97 13.10 -6.33 4.09
N LEU A 98 13.40 -6.82 5.30
CA LEU A 98 12.86 -6.25 6.53
C LEU A 98 13.20 -4.76 6.60
N HIS A 99 12.20 -3.91 6.80
CA HIS A 99 12.38 -2.47 6.92
C HIS A 99 11.30 -1.85 7.79
N ARG A 100 11.56 -0.63 8.26
CA ARG A 100 10.56 0.22 8.91
C ARG A 100 10.03 1.25 7.93
N ASP A 101 8.71 1.46 7.95
CA ASP A 101 8.07 2.55 7.23
C ASP A 101 8.24 3.89 7.97
N ILE A 102 9.48 4.39 8.00
CA ILE A 102 9.87 5.58 8.78
C ILE A 102 9.15 6.88 8.38
N GLN A 103 8.47 6.90 7.23
CA GLN A 103 7.74 8.05 6.71
C GLN A 103 6.24 7.98 7.02
N ASN A 104 5.76 6.90 7.64
CA ASN A 104 4.37 6.79 8.07
C ASN A 104 4.16 7.60 9.35
N MET A 105 2.95 8.11 9.53
CA MET A 105 2.58 8.99 10.62
C MET A 105 2.40 8.17 11.91
N PRO A 106 3.15 8.48 12.98
CA PRO A 106 2.94 7.83 14.28
C PRO A 106 1.49 7.99 14.76
N GLY A 107 0.98 6.95 15.43
CA GLY A 107 -0.40 6.92 15.93
C GLY A 107 -1.44 6.48 14.89
N HIS A 108 -1.06 6.30 13.62
CA HIS A 108 -1.93 5.71 12.59
C HIS A 108 -1.52 4.28 12.29
N SER A 109 -2.52 3.41 12.09
CA SER A 109 -2.29 2.03 11.66
C SER A 109 -1.98 1.97 10.17
N ASN A 110 -1.11 1.04 9.80
CA ASN A 110 -0.99 0.59 8.42
C ASN A 110 -1.96 -0.58 8.21
N HIS A 111 -2.60 -0.63 7.04
CA HIS A 111 -3.43 -1.76 6.63
C HIS A 111 -2.78 -2.44 5.44
N ALA A 112 -2.44 -3.72 5.59
CA ALA A 112 -1.78 -4.49 4.54
C ALA A 112 -2.66 -5.65 4.10
N LEU A 113 -2.65 -5.94 2.79
CA LEU A 113 -3.36 -7.06 2.22
C LEU A 113 -2.60 -7.58 1.00
N ALA A 114 -2.60 -8.89 0.82
CA ALA A 114 -2.14 -9.54 -0.40
C ALA A 114 -3.34 -10.04 -1.19
N LEU A 115 -3.19 -10.07 -2.51
CA LEU A 115 -4.21 -10.51 -3.47
C LEU A 115 -3.56 -11.40 -4.52
N GLY A 116 -4.36 -12.30 -5.07
CA GLY A 116 -3.95 -13.24 -6.10
C GLY A 116 -3.66 -14.62 -5.53
N GLU A 117 -3.41 -15.56 -6.43
CA GLU A 117 -2.96 -16.89 -6.04
C GLU A 117 -1.45 -16.78 -5.81
N CYS A 118 -1.00 -16.54 -4.57
CA CYS A 118 0.43 -16.53 -4.23
C CYS A 118 0.79 -17.43 -3.02
N THR A 119 1.92 -18.16 -3.09
CA THR A 119 2.39 -19.02 -2.00
C THR A 119 3.47 -18.28 -1.24
N GLY A 120 3.28 -18.20 0.08
CA GLY A 120 4.19 -17.45 0.93
C GLY A 120 3.99 -15.94 0.80
N GLY A 121 5.04 -15.20 1.13
CA GLY A 121 4.92 -13.78 1.43
C GLY A 121 4.42 -13.60 2.86
N ARG A 122 5.26 -12.98 3.68
CA ARG A 122 4.98 -12.70 5.08
C ARG A 122 5.28 -11.25 5.36
N VAL A 123 4.48 -10.66 6.24
CA VAL A 123 4.77 -9.35 6.81
C VAL A 123 5.28 -9.55 8.22
N TRP A 124 6.37 -8.86 8.54
CA TRP A 124 6.84 -8.76 9.91
C TRP A 124 6.06 -7.67 10.64
N ILE A 125 5.52 -8.00 11.81
CA ILE A 125 4.91 -7.04 12.72
C ILE A 125 5.76 -7.06 13.99
N GLU A 126 6.36 -5.91 14.32
CA GLU A 126 7.05 -5.71 15.60
C GLU A 126 5.99 -5.73 16.71
N ASP A 127 6.18 -6.60 17.69
CA ASP A 127 5.23 -6.91 18.75
C ASP A 127 6.01 -7.45 19.96
N ASP A 128 5.91 -6.76 21.09
CA ASP A 128 6.65 -7.13 22.32
C ASP A 128 6.19 -8.49 22.87
N GLU A 129 4.96 -8.89 22.59
CA GLU A 129 4.40 -10.20 22.95
C GLU A 129 4.65 -11.27 21.87
N GLY A 130 5.32 -10.91 20.78
CA GLY A 130 5.66 -11.81 19.68
C GLY A 130 6.51 -13.01 20.11
N ASP A 131 6.36 -14.11 19.39
CA ASP A 131 7.06 -15.39 19.61
C ASP A 131 8.30 -15.56 18.72
N SER A 132 8.57 -14.59 17.84
CA SER A 132 9.62 -14.65 16.84
C SER A 132 10.61 -13.49 17.02
N THR A 133 11.82 -13.67 16.49
CA THR A 133 12.81 -12.59 16.36
C THR A 133 13.25 -12.41 14.91
N ALA A 134 13.57 -11.18 14.53
CA ALA A 134 14.10 -10.83 13.22
C ALA A 134 15.19 -9.77 13.35
N TRP A 135 16.16 -9.78 12.43
CA TRP A 135 17.28 -8.85 12.46
C TRP A 135 17.10 -7.78 11.39
N LEU A 136 17.00 -6.52 11.84
CA LEU A 136 16.94 -5.36 10.95
C LEU A 136 18.33 -4.72 10.84
N ALA A 137 18.87 -4.72 9.63
CA ALA A 137 20.06 -3.92 9.32
C ALA A 137 19.68 -2.43 9.29
N ASP A 138 20.39 -1.62 10.07
CA ASP A 138 20.29 -0.17 10.06
C ASP A 138 21.67 0.49 9.87
N LYS A 139 21.74 1.82 9.89
CA LYS A 139 23.01 2.56 9.70
C LYS A 139 24.01 2.38 10.84
N LYS A 140 23.57 1.89 12.01
CA LYS A 140 24.34 1.70 13.23
C LYS A 140 24.72 0.24 13.48
N GLY A 141 24.23 -0.69 12.66
CA GLY A 141 24.51 -2.13 12.78
C GLY A 141 23.24 -2.94 12.56
N GLU A 142 23.22 -4.17 13.07
CA GLU A 142 22.02 -4.98 13.09
C GLU A 142 21.31 -4.82 14.44
N ARG A 143 19.98 -4.68 14.39
CA ARG A 143 19.15 -4.63 15.60
C ARG A 143 18.18 -5.80 15.59
N GLU A 144 18.18 -6.56 16.68
CA GLU A 144 17.17 -7.58 16.92
C GLU A 144 15.82 -6.91 17.20
N LEU A 145 14.78 -7.40 16.52
CA LEU A 145 13.39 -7.03 16.70
C LEU A 145 12.63 -8.24 17.19
N ARG A 146 11.78 -8.02 18.19
CA ARG A 146 10.78 -9.01 18.62
C ARG A 146 9.47 -8.76 17.89
N GLY A 147 8.77 -9.84 17.53
CA GLY A 147 7.54 -9.72 16.78
C GLY A 147 7.01 -11.05 16.31
N ARG A 148 6.19 -10.99 15.27
CA ARG A 148 5.56 -12.15 14.66
C ARG A 148 5.48 -12.01 13.15
N TRP A 149 5.55 -13.14 12.46
CA TRP A 149 5.28 -13.23 11.03
C TRP A 149 3.79 -13.43 10.79
N LEU A 150 3.20 -12.58 9.96
CA LEU A 150 1.86 -12.76 9.45
C LEU A 150 1.96 -13.35 8.03
N ASP A 151 1.47 -14.57 7.84
CA ASP A 151 1.34 -15.18 6.52
C ASP A 151 0.23 -14.49 5.73
N MET A 152 0.54 -14.14 4.47
CA MET A 152 -0.36 -13.35 3.65
C MET A 152 -1.19 -14.19 2.66
N HIS A 153 -0.72 -15.37 2.21
CA HIS A 153 -1.47 -16.33 1.37
C HIS A 153 -0.78 -17.71 1.21
N ASP A 154 -1.52 -18.72 0.71
CA ASP A 154 -1.10 -20.13 0.61
C ASP A 154 -1.43 -20.83 -0.74
N LYS A 155 -1.37 -20.15 -1.90
CA LYS A 155 -1.66 -20.76 -3.23
C LYS A 155 -0.66 -20.36 -4.32
N PRO A 156 -0.08 -21.21 -5.16
CA PRO A 156 1.01 -20.78 -6.06
C PRO A 156 0.59 -19.76 -7.14
N GLY A 157 1.44 -18.76 -7.40
CA GLY A 157 1.27 -17.77 -8.48
C GLY A 157 1.73 -16.33 -8.12
N SER A 158 1.11 -15.32 -8.75
CA SER A 158 1.52 -13.91 -8.62
C SER A 158 0.79 -13.17 -7.48
N MET A 159 1.51 -12.26 -6.81
CA MET A 159 1.01 -11.49 -5.67
C MET A 159 0.89 -10.02 -6.00
N TRP A 160 -0.30 -9.46 -5.80
CA TRP A 160 -0.48 -8.02 -5.58
C TRP A 160 -0.45 -7.75 -4.08
N ALA A 161 0.41 -6.84 -3.62
CA ALA A 161 0.42 -6.37 -2.24
C ALA A 161 -0.05 -4.92 -2.18
N LEU A 162 -0.99 -4.65 -1.28
CA LEU A 162 -1.52 -3.33 -1.00
C LEU A 162 -1.15 -2.97 0.44
N ALA A 163 -0.52 -1.81 0.63
CA ALA A 163 -0.28 -1.24 1.94
C ALA A 163 -0.90 0.16 1.99
N ALA A 164 -1.98 0.31 2.74
CA ALA A 164 -2.66 1.58 2.97
C ALA A 164 -2.14 2.22 4.27
N TYR A 165 -1.81 3.50 4.21
CA TYR A 165 -1.16 4.21 5.32
C TYR A 165 -1.43 5.72 5.27
N VAL A 166 -1.04 6.40 6.34
CA VAL A 166 -0.99 7.87 6.42
C VAL A 166 0.48 8.29 6.45
N PRO A 167 1.02 8.97 5.42
CA PRO A 167 2.37 9.51 5.49
C PRO A 167 2.42 10.73 6.40
N GLN A 168 3.56 10.98 7.04
CA GLN A 168 3.82 12.20 7.83
C GLN A 168 3.56 13.49 7.02
N ALA A 169 3.70 13.43 5.69
CA ALA A 169 3.37 14.52 4.78
C ALA A 169 1.92 15.02 4.90
N TYR A 170 0.99 14.19 5.39
CA TYR A 170 -0.41 14.58 5.59
C TYR A 170 -0.59 15.73 6.58
N ALA A 171 0.33 15.90 7.53
CA ALA A 171 0.32 17.06 8.44
C ALA A 171 0.42 18.41 7.72
N ARG A 172 0.94 18.41 6.48
CA ARG A 172 1.08 19.60 5.62
C ARG A 172 0.10 19.59 4.44
N ALA A 173 -0.85 18.65 4.40
CA ALA A 173 -1.83 18.58 3.33
C ALA A 173 -2.83 19.74 3.43
N THR A 174 -2.86 20.56 2.37
CA THR A 174 -3.88 21.60 2.16
C THR A 174 -5.28 20.99 1.95
N GLU A 175 -6.33 21.81 2.04
CA GLU A 175 -7.70 21.35 1.80
C GLU A 175 -7.89 20.83 0.37
N GLN A 176 -7.25 21.45 -0.63
CA GLN A 176 -7.27 20.97 -2.01
C GLN A 176 -6.75 19.53 -2.14
N HIS A 177 -5.69 19.19 -1.41
CA HIS A 177 -5.20 17.80 -1.38
C HIS A 177 -6.25 16.87 -0.74
N ARG A 178 -6.86 17.30 0.38
CA ARG A 178 -7.86 16.50 1.10
C ARG A 178 -9.10 16.26 0.25
N GLU A 179 -9.58 17.28 -0.46
CA GLU A 179 -10.69 17.18 -1.39
C GLU A 179 -10.38 16.20 -2.53
N ALA A 180 -9.22 16.32 -3.18
CA ALA A 180 -8.81 15.39 -4.22
C ALA A 180 -8.74 13.93 -3.73
N LEU A 181 -8.34 13.70 -2.48
CA LEU A 181 -8.36 12.37 -1.86
C LEU A 181 -9.79 11.88 -1.58
N ARG A 182 -10.69 12.74 -1.08
CA ARG A 182 -12.11 12.39 -0.87
C ARG A 182 -12.79 12.03 -2.19
N GLU A 183 -12.54 12.81 -3.24
CA GLU A 183 -13.04 12.53 -4.60
C GLU A 183 -12.52 11.20 -5.16
N ALA A 184 -11.31 10.78 -4.77
CA ALA A 184 -10.73 9.48 -5.12
C ALA A 184 -11.14 8.34 -4.15
N GLY A 185 -12.02 8.62 -3.18
CA GLY A 185 -12.65 7.63 -2.31
C GLY A 185 -11.88 7.26 -1.03
N PHE A 186 -10.81 7.98 -0.69
CA PHE A 186 -10.00 7.70 0.50
C PHE A 186 -10.77 7.98 1.80
N PRO A 187 -10.66 7.11 2.83
CA PRO A 187 -11.18 7.37 4.18
C PRO A 187 -10.17 8.20 4.99
N LEU A 188 -10.23 9.51 4.85
CA LEU A 188 -9.30 10.42 5.52
C LEU A 188 -9.44 10.30 7.05
N PRO A 189 -8.34 10.37 7.82
CA PRO A 189 -8.41 10.51 9.26
C PRO A 189 -9.18 11.76 9.67
N ALA A 190 -9.91 11.69 10.77
CA ALA A 190 -10.52 12.87 11.40
C ALA A 190 -9.44 13.90 11.75
N SER A 191 -9.73 15.16 11.45
CA SER A 191 -8.91 16.32 11.77
C SER A 191 -9.00 16.71 13.24
#